data_AF-A0A0C1U7L9-F1
#
_entry.id   AF-A0A0C1U7L9-F1
#
_cell.length_a   1.000
_cell.length_b   1.000
_cell.length_c   1.000
_cell.angle_alpha   90.00
_cell.angle_beta   90.00
_cell.angle_gamma   90.00
#
_symmetry.space_group_name_H-M   'P 1'
#
loop_
_entity.id
_entity.type
_entity.pdbx_description
1 polymer ?
#
loop_
_entity_poly.entity_id
_entity_poly.type
_entity_poly.pdbx_seq_one_letter_code
_entity_poly.pdbx_strand_id
1 'polypeptide(L)'
;MSQFKDKLDVNNIGIFGHSFGGATAGQACAADKRFKAGINMDGSPFLVYNNLSQPFMLMTSSDSKKSIIDGYHPKQKMLIVAVNDAEHNDFTDMTMLLPGLKSIGLDVLGKIDGDKQENIMNEYILSFFNKYLKGIKEPLIDNGINRYPEVTTELR
;
A
#
# COMPACT_ATOMS: atom_id res chain seq x y z
N MET A 1 -30.08 17.11 -7.54
CA MET A 1 -29.57 15.77 -7.96
C MET A 1 -28.08 15.70 -7.63
N SER A 2 -27.56 14.53 -7.23
CA SER A 2 -26.13 14.37 -6.92
C SER A 2 -25.27 14.48 -8.19
N GLN A 3 -24.18 15.25 -8.13
CA GLN A 3 -23.21 15.38 -9.23
C GLN A 3 -22.49 14.07 -9.60
N PHE A 4 -22.56 13.05 -8.73
CA PHE A 4 -21.89 11.76 -8.92
C PHE A 4 -22.82 10.63 -9.37
N LYS A 5 -24.11 10.92 -9.59
CA LYS A 5 -25.07 9.90 -10.03
C LYS A 5 -24.63 9.27 -11.35
N ASP A 6 -24.57 7.95 -11.40
CA ASP A 6 -24.17 7.15 -12.58
C ASP A 6 -22.76 7.48 -13.11
N LYS A 7 -21.89 8.08 -12.28
CA LYS A 7 -20.48 8.40 -12.60
C LYS A 7 -19.45 7.51 -11.89
N LEU A 8 -19.89 6.67 -10.96
CA LEU A 8 -19.03 5.79 -10.17
C LEU A 8 -19.26 4.34 -10.56
N ASP A 9 -18.17 3.62 -10.84
CA ASP A 9 -18.22 2.17 -10.97
C ASP A 9 -18.24 1.51 -9.59
N VAL A 10 -19.44 1.34 -9.06
CA VAL A 10 -19.67 0.71 -7.75
C VAL A 10 -19.46 -0.81 -7.75
N ASN A 11 -19.20 -1.42 -8.91
CA ASN A 11 -18.88 -2.84 -8.98
C ASN A 11 -17.38 -3.07 -8.80
N ASN A 12 -16.51 -2.08 -9.04
CA ASN A 12 -15.05 -2.26 -9.00
C ASN A 12 -14.42 -1.30 -7.98
N ILE A 13 -14.64 -1.61 -6.69
CA ILE A 13 -14.21 -0.77 -5.57
C ILE A 13 -12.94 -1.35 -4.93
N GLY A 14 -11.92 -0.51 -4.77
CA GLY A 14 -10.74 -0.78 -3.93
C GLY A 14 -10.71 0.13 -2.71
N ILE A 15 -9.90 -0.25 -1.72
CA ILE A 15 -9.63 0.57 -0.54
C ILE A 15 -8.14 0.57 -0.21
N PHE A 16 -7.62 1.72 0.18
CA PHE A 16 -6.25 1.83 0.67
C PHE A 16 -6.15 2.91 1.73
N GLY A 17 -5.09 2.85 2.53
CA GLY A 17 -4.82 3.88 3.51
C GLY A 17 -3.43 3.75 4.11
N HIS A 18 -2.98 4.85 4.69
CA HIS A 18 -1.73 4.96 5.43
C HIS A 18 -1.93 4.65 6.91
N SER A 19 -0.97 3.98 7.54
CA SER A 19 -0.93 3.75 8.98
C SER A 19 -2.22 3.09 9.48
N PHE A 20 -2.93 3.69 10.42
CA PHE A 20 -4.25 3.24 10.89
C PHE A 20 -5.28 3.10 9.75
N GLY A 21 -5.20 3.93 8.71
CA GLY A 21 -6.01 3.81 7.50
C GLY A 21 -5.71 2.52 6.72
N GLY A 22 -4.46 2.05 6.73
CA GLY A 22 -4.08 0.79 6.09
C GLY A 22 -4.57 -0.44 6.87
N ALA A 23 -4.54 -0.38 8.20
CA ALA A 23 -5.23 -1.36 9.04
C ALA A 23 -6.74 -1.35 8.75
N THR A 24 -7.34 -0.15 8.64
CA THR A 24 -8.76 0.01 8.30
C THR A 24 -9.09 -0.60 6.94
N ALA A 25 -8.23 -0.45 5.93
CA ALA A 25 -8.40 -1.10 4.63
C ALA A 25 -8.45 -2.63 4.75
N GLY A 26 -7.58 -3.22 5.59
CA GLY A 26 -7.63 -4.64 5.92
C GLY A 26 -8.95 -5.05 6.58
N GLN A 27 -9.39 -4.34 7.62
CA GLN A 27 -10.64 -4.63 8.30
C GLN A 27 -11.85 -4.47 7.37
N ALA A 28 -11.86 -3.46 6.52
CA ALA A 28 -12.93 -3.23 5.55
C ALA A 28 -13.01 -4.36 4.52
N CYS A 29 -11.88 -4.82 3.96
CA CYS A 29 -11.87 -5.98 3.07
C CYS A 29 -12.35 -7.26 3.77
N ALA A 30 -12.00 -7.46 5.04
CA ALA A 30 -12.45 -8.61 5.81
C ALA A 30 -13.97 -8.57 6.08
N ALA A 31 -14.51 -7.39 6.37
CA ALA A 31 -15.92 -7.20 6.76
C ALA A 31 -16.88 -7.04 5.57
N ASP A 32 -16.43 -6.52 4.43
CA ASP A 32 -17.29 -6.14 3.31
C ASP A 32 -16.73 -6.60 1.96
N LYS A 33 -17.47 -7.52 1.32
CA LYS A 33 -17.10 -8.12 0.02
C LYS A 33 -17.26 -7.19 -1.17
N ARG A 34 -17.84 -5.98 -0.99
CA ARG A 34 -17.88 -4.96 -2.05
C ARG A 34 -16.51 -4.41 -2.37
N PHE A 35 -15.59 -4.39 -1.40
CA PHE A 35 -14.18 -4.11 -1.67
C PHE A 35 -13.55 -5.34 -2.31
N LYS A 36 -13.06 -5.18 -3.54
CA LYS A 36 -12.48 -6.25 -4.36
C LYS A 36 -10.97 -6.37 -4.24
N ALA A 37 -10.29 -5.32 -3.77
CA ALA A 37 -8.85 -5.30 -3.53
C ALA A 37 -8.50 -4.27 -2.45
N GLY A 38 -7.42 -4.50 -1.70
CA GLY A 38 -7.00 -3.63 -0.60
C GLY A 38 -5.50 -3.37 -0.56
N ILE A 39 -5.10 -2.21 -0.05
CA ILE A 39 -3.69 -1.86 0.19
C ILE A 39 -3.53 -1.30 1.60
N ASN A 40 -2.56 -1.81 2.35
CA ASN A 40 -2.11 -1.24 3.61
C ASN A 40 -0.75 -0.58 3.41
N MET A 41 -0.70 0.75 3.56
CA MET A 41 0.54 1.53 3.45
C MET A 41 1.12 1.77 4.85
N ASP A 42 2.11 0.96 5.20
CA ASP A 42 2.92 1.03 6.41
C ASP A 42 2.12 1.02 7.73
N GLY A 43 0.95 0.38 7.75
CA GLY A 43 0.11 0.25 8.93
C GLY A 43 0.27 -1.10 9.62
N SER A 44 0.50 -1.10 10.93
CA SER A 44 0.36 -2.33 11.71
C SER A 44 -1.12 -2.76 11.76
N PRO A 45 -1.43 -4.04 11.50
CA PRO A 45 -2.81 -4.52 11.59
C PRO A 45 -3.30 -4.46 13.05
N PHE A 46 -4.55 -4.03 13.25
CA PHE A 46 -5.14 -3.87 14.58
C PHE A 46 -5.70 -5.18 15.14
N LEU A 47 -6.07 -6.11 14.25
CA LEU A 47 -6.60 -7.44 14.56
C LEU A 47 -5.92 -8.45 13.64
N VAL A 48 -5.78 -9.69 14.11
CA VAL A 48 -5.29 -10.78 13.25
C VAL A 48 -6.36 -11.06 12.19
N TYR A 49 -6.06 -10.70 10.94
CA TYR A 49 -6.92 -11.00 9.81
C TYR A 49 -6.75 -12.46 9.39
N ASN A 50 -7.73 -13.30 9.71
CA ASN A 50 -7.69 -14.72 9.35
C ASN A 50 -8.23 -15.00 7.94
N ASN A 51 -8.97 -14.06 7.31
CA ASN A 51 -9.79 -14.33 6.12
C ASN A 51 -9.80 -13.18 5.08
N LEU A 52 -8.66 -12.56 4.78
CA LEU A 52 -8.59 -11.65 3.62
C LEU A 52 -8.60 -12.50 2.33
N SER A 53 -9.79 -12.71 1.77
CA SER A 53 -9.95 -13.48 0.53
C SER A 53 -9.63 -12.67 -0.72
N GLN A 54 -9.66 -11.35 -0.61
CA GLN A 54 -9.39 -10.43 -1.70
C GLN A 54 -7.87 -10.28 -1.91
N PRO A 55 -7.44 -9.95 -3.14
CA PRO A 55 -6.10 -9.43 -3.39
C PRO A 55 -5.75 -8.31 -2.41
N PHE A 56 -4.62 -8.44 -1.74
CA PHE A 56 -4.16 -7.49 -0.75
C PHE A 56 -2.67 -7.18 -0.94
N MET A 57 -2.29 -5.91 -0.86
CA MET A 57 -0.91 -5.46 -0.90
C MET A 57 -0.51 -4.80 0.42
N LEU A 58 0.65 -5.16 0.93
CA LEU A 58 1.36 -4.38 1.94
C LEU A 58 2.40 -3.54 1.23
N MET A 59 2.37 -2.23 1.45
CA MET A 59 3.41 -1.30 1.01
C MET A 59 4.05 -0.74 2.27
N THR A 60 5.30 -1.08 2.57
CA THR A 60 5.90 -0.79 3.88
C THR A 60 7.28 -0.15 3.71
N SER A 61 7.79 0.50 4.77
CA SER A 61 9.24 0.66 4.86
C SER A 61 9.89 -0.71 5.02
N SER A 62 11.14 -0.83 4.61
CA SER A 62 11.90 -2.07 4.82
C SER A 62 12.05 -2.44 6.30
N ASP A 63 12.13 -1.44 7.17
CA ASP A 63 12.30 -1.63 8.61
C ASP A 63 10.99 -2.08 9.29
N SER A 64 9.85 -1.52 8.88
CA SER A 64 8.52 -1.93 9.38
C SER A 64 8.03 -3.25 8.77
N LYS A 65 8.61 -3.71 7.66
CA LYS A 65 8.16 -4.88 6.89
C LYS A 65 7.86 -6.08 7.80
N LYS A 66 8.82 -6.47 8.64
CA LYS A 66 8.70 -7.68 9.46
C LYS A 66 7.55 -7.56 10.46
N SER A 67 7.48 -6.45 11.20
CA SER A 67 6.48 -6.26 12.26
C SER A 67 5.06 -6.21 11.68
N ILE A 68 4.88 -5.60 10.51
CA ILE A 68 3.59 -5.55 9.82
C ILE A 68 3.19 -6.95 9.34
N ILE A 69 4.10 -7.68 8.66
CA ILE A 69 3.88 -9.05 8.15
C ILE A 69 3.45 -10.01 9.27
N ASP A 70 4.08 -9.91 10.44
CA ASP A 70 3.83 -10.76 11.60
C ASP A 70 2.42 -10.55 12.20
N GLY A 71 1.80 -9.40 11.95
CA GLY A 71 0.43 -9.12 12.39
C GLY A 71 -0.67 -9.76 11.52
N TYR A 72 -0.30 -10.38 10.40
CA TYR A 72 -1.21 -11.13 9.53
C TYR A 72 -1.03 -12.64 9.71
N HIS A 73 -2.08 -13.41 9.43
CA HIS A 73 -2.00 -14.87 9.49
C HIS A 73 -0.90 -15.40 8.54
N PRO A 74 -0.05 -16.37 8.94
CA PRO A 74 1.11 -16.82 8.14
C PRO A 74 0.77 -17.37 6.75
N LYS A 75 -0.46 -17.86 6.56
CA LYS A 75 -0.97 -18.37 5.26
C LYS A 75 -1.70 -17.31 4.44
N GLN A 76 -1.76 -16.06 4.92
CA GLN A 76 -2.45 -14.99 4.21
C GLN A 76 -1.68 -14.63 2.95
N LYS A 77 -2.31 -14.86 1.80
CA LYS A 77 -1.74 -14.49 0.52
C LYS A 77 -1.76 -12.99 0.33
N MET A 78 -0.62 -12.40 -0.04
CA MET A 78 -0.50 -10.96 -0.26
C MET A 78 0.77 -10.60 -1.01
N LEU A 79 0.70 -9.52 -1.77
CA LEU A 79 1.88 -8.87 -2.33
C LEU A 79 2.50 -7.98 -1.25
N ILE A 80 3.80 -8.12 -1.03
CA ILE A 80 4.58 -7.29 -0.13
C ILE A 80 5.49 -6.43 -1.00
N VAL A 81 5.43 -5.12 -0.80
CA VAL A 81 6.26 -4.11 -1.47
C VAL A 81 6.96 -3.34 -0.36
N ALA A 82 8.28 -3.50 -0.24
CA ALA A 82 9.05 -2.84 0.80
C ALA A 82 10.04 -1.86 0.20
N VAL A 83 10.02 -0.64 0.71
CA VAL A 83 10.83 0.48 0.22
C VAL A 83 11.98 0.72 1.19
N ASN A 84 13.20 0.56 0.68
CA ASN A 84 14.42 0.87 1.40
C ASN A 84 14.55 2.38 1.60
N ASP A 85 15.17 2.77 2.72
CA ASP A 85 15.43 4.16 3.08
C ASP A 85 14.16 5.03 3.27
N ALA A 86 12.96 4.46 3.23
CA ALA A 86 11.71 5.13 3.57
C ALA A 86 11.40 4.97 5.06
N GLU A 87 10.77 5.98 5.64
CA GLU A 87 10.18 5.96 6.98
C GLU A 87 8.66 6.06 6.92
N HIS A 88 8.01 5.93 8.07
CA HIS A 88 6.55 5.88 8.16
C HIS A 88 5.84 7.05 7.46
N ASN A 89 6.35 8.28 7.57
CA ASN A 89 5.69 9.45 6.97
C ASN A 89 6.04 9.67 5.49
N ASP A 90 6.96 8.88 4.92
CA ASP A 90 7.26 8.93 3.48
C ASP A 90 6.10 8.39 2.64
N PHE A 91 5.15 7.66 3.23
CA PHE A 91 3.92 7.21 2.56
C PHE A 91 2.81 8.28 2.56
N THR A 92 3.20 9.55 2.70
CA THR A 92 2.31 10.73 2.71
C THR A 92 2.97 11.88 1.96
N ASP A 93 2.22 12.96 1.70
CA ASP A 93 2.75 14.18 1.09
C ASP A 93 3.80 14.89 1.96
N MET A 94 4.04 14.45 3.21
CA MET A 94 5.03 15.06 4.10
C MET A 94 6.44 15.03 3.51
N THR A 95 6.79 13.97 2.77
CA THR A 95 8.12 13.84 2.13
C THR A 95 8.34 14.92 1.06
N MET A 96 7.28 15.39 0.42
CA MET A 96 7.30 16.46 -0.58
C MET A 96 7.12 17.85 0.01
N LEU A 97 6.22 18.00 0.98
CA LEU A 97 5.87 19.30 1.54
C LEU A 97 6.88 19.80 2.56
N LEU A 98 7.52 18.89 3.30
CA LEU A 98 8.41 19.23 4.42
C LEU A 98 9.77 18.50 4.31
N PRO A 99 10.49 18.59 3.17
CA PRO A 99 11.75 17.86 2.96
C PRO A 99 12.84 18.27 3.96
N GLY A 100 12.76 19.48 4.54
CA GLY A 100 13.66 19.93 5.60
C GLY A 100 13.59 19.10 6.89
N LEU A 101 12.53 18.30 7.10
CA LEU A 101 12.43 17.38 8.24
C LEU A 101 13.40 16.19 8.13
N LYS A 102 14.00 15.94 6.96
CA LYS A 102 15.08 14.93 6.85
C LYS A 102 16.31 15.32 7.66
N SER A 103 16.52 16.63 7.87
CA SER A 103 17.70 17.15 8.57
C SER A 103 17.51 17.25 10.09
N ILE A 104 16.31 17.01 10.63
CA ILE A 104 16.07 17.12 12.09
C ILE A 104 16.43 15.85 12.88
N GLY A 105 16.83 14.76 12.21
CA GLY A 105 17.45 13.59 12.85
C GLY A 105 16.53 12.80 13.81
N LEU A 106 15.22 12.79 13.54
CA LEU A 106 14.21 12.12 14.38
C LEU A 106 13.47 10.98 13.65
N ASP A 107 14.04 10.46 12.56
CA ASP A 107 13.42 9.42 11.69
C ASP A 107 11.96 9.74 11.29
N VAL A 108 11.64 11.04 11.22
CA VAL A 108 10.32 11.53 10.79
C VAL A 108 10.14 11.27 9.30
N LEU A 109 11.21 11.44 8.53
CA LEU A 109 11.33 11.12 7.11
C LEU A 109 12.63 10.34 6.90
N GLY A 110 12.58 9.40 5.98
CA GLY A 110 13.70 8.57 5.58
C GLY A 110 14.66 9.29 4.63
N LYS A 111 15.69 8.56 4.23
CA LYS A 111 16.73 9.03 3.31
C LYS A 111 16.32 8.93 1.85
N ILE A 112 15.22 8.22 1.55
CA ILE A 112 14.69 8.13 0.20
C ILE A 112 14.38 9.53 -0.34
N ASP A 113 14.59 9.74 -1.63
CA ASP A 113 14.19 10.96 -2.30
C ASP A 113 12.65 11.08 -2.35
N GLY A 114 12.12 12.30 -2.12
CA GLY A 114 10.68 12.52 -2.00
C GLY A 114 9.93 12.23 -3.30
N ASP A 115 10.44 12.75 -4.43
CA ASP A 115 9.84 12.54 -5.75
C ASP A 115 9.89 11.04 -6.10
N LYS A 116 10.99 10.35 -5.80
CA LYS A 116 11.08 8.90 -6.00
C LYS A 116 10.04 8.13 -5.17
N GLN A 117 9.90 8.46 -3.90
CA GLN A 117 8.93 7.82 -3.02
C GLN A 117 7.50 8.02 -3.51
N GLU A 118 7.13 9.23 -3.92
CA GLU A 118 5.83 9.51 -4.52
C GLU A 118 5.60 8.68 -5.78
N ASN A 119 6.60 8.62 -6.67
CA ASN A 119 6.52 7.83 -7.90
C ASN A 119 6.35 6.33 -7.63
N ILE A 120 7.10 5.77 -6.67
CA ILE A 120 6.96 4.39 -6.22
C ILE A 120 5.54 4.14 -5.71
N MET A 121 5.06 4.98 -4.79
CA MET A 121 3.73 4.84 -4.20
C MET A 121 2.65 4.87 -5.28
N ASN A 122 2.65 5.89 -6.14
CA ASN A 122 1.66 6.06 -7.20
C ASN A 122 1.67 4.92 -8.21
N GLU A 123 2.84 4.46 -8.64
CA GLU A 123 2.94 3.40 -9.64
C GLU A 123 2.43 2.06 -9.09
N TYR A 124 2.84 1.67 -7.87
CA TYR A 124 2.38 0.43 -7.26
C TYR A 124 0.89 0.45 -6.92
N ILE A 125 0.35 1.56 -6.38
CA ILE A 125 -1.08 1.69 -6.11
C ILE A 125 -1.89 1.57 -7.40
N LEU A 126 -1.50 2.33 -8.42
CA LEU A 126 -2.21 2.36 -9.70
C LEU A 126 -2.16 0.99 -10.38
N SER A 127 -0.98 0.37 -10.49
CA SER A 127 -0.82 -0.93 -11.12
C SER A 127 -1.56 -2.02 -10.36
N PHE A 128 -1.55 -2.00 -9.03
CA PHE A 128 -2.29 -2.97 -8.23
C PHE A 128 -3.80 -2.90 -8.50
N PHE A 129 -4.38 -1.70 -8.49
CA PHE A 129 -5.80 -1.53 -8.76
C PHE A 129 -6.17 -1.72 -10.24
N ASN A 130 -5.32 -1.33 -11.18
CA ASN A 130 -5.53 -1.63 -12.59
C ASN A 130 -5.65 -3.15 -12.83
N LYS A 131 -4.78 -3.94 -12.20
CA LYS A 131 -4.87 -5.40 -12.26
C LYS A 131 -6.16 -5.94 -11.65
N TYR A 132 -6.42 -5.63 -10.39
CA TYR A 132 -7.47 -6.33 -9.64
C TYR A 132 -8.87 -5.73 -9.78
N LEU A 133 -9.00 -4.47 -10.20
CA LEU A 133 -10.30 -3.81 -10.42
C LEU A 133 -10.64 -3.66 -11.89
N LYS A 134 -9.64 -3.49 -12.76
CA LYS A 134 -9.86 -3.26 -14.21
C LYS A 134 -9.46 -4.46 -15.09
N GLY A 135 -8.80 -5.48 -14.54
CA GLY A 135 -8.35 -6.65 -15.30
C GLY A 135 -7.24 -6.34 -16.31
N ILE A 136 -6.51 -5.24 -16.09
CA ILE A 136 -5.40 -4.81 -16.97
C ILE A 136 -4.14 -5.60 -16.59
N LYS A 137 -3.38 -6.06 -17.59
CA LYS A 137 -2.07 -6.68 -17.35
C LYS A 137 -1.08 -5.63 -16.86
N GLU A 138 -0.42 -5.91 -15.76
CA GLU A 138 0.43 -4.98 -15.04
C GLU A 138 1.75 -5.68 -14.72
N PRO A 139 2.76 -5.62 -15.62
CA PRO A 139 4.02 -6.36 -15.47
C PRO A 139 4.74 -6.10 -14.13
N LEU A 140 4.55 -4.90 -13.56
CA LEU A 140 5.03 -4.55 -12.23
C LEU A 140 4.48 -5.49 -11.15
N ILE A 141 3.20 -5.84 -11.23
CA ILE A 141 2.48 -6.69 -10.27
C ILE A 141 2.47 -8.16 -10.69
N ASP A 142 2.48 -8.44 -11.99
CA ASP A 142 2.43 -9.79 -12.56
C ASP A 142 3.78 -10.50 -12.51
N ASN A 143 4.87 -9.75 -12.77
CA ASN A 143 6.21 -10.30 -12.96
C ASN A 143 7.26 -9.67 -12.04
N GLY A 144 6.88 -8.69 -11.22
CA GLY A 144 7.82 -7.97 -10.35
C GLY A 144 8.83 -7.11 -11.13
N ILE A 145 8.54 -6.80 -12.41
CA ILE A 145 9.41 -5.96 -13.25
C ILE A 145 9.25 -4.52 -12.77
N ASN A 146 10.13 -4.10 -11.87
CA ASN A 146 10.18 -2.74 -11.35
C ASN A 146 11.50 -2.06 -11.74
N ARG A 147 11.46 -0.73 -11.78
CA ARG A 147 12.62 0.13 -12.12
C ARG A 147 13.25 0.78 -10.90
N TYR A 148 12.81 0.41 -9.70
CA TYR A 148 13.14 1.09 -8.45
C TYR A 148 14.12 0.23 -7.64
N PRO A 149 15.42 0.54 -7.64
CA PRO A 149 16.39 -0.20 -6.84
C PRO A 149 16.11 -0.15 -5.34
N GLU A 150 15.34 0.85 -4.88
CA GLU A 150 14.89 0.99 -3.50
C GLU A 150 13.80 -0.04 -3.12
N VAL A 151 13.17 -0.70 -4.09
CA VAL A 151 12.00 -1.56 -3.84
C VAL A 151 12.34 -3.04 -3.90
N THR A 152 11.88 -3.78 -2.88
CA THR A 152 11.84 -5.24 -2.89
C THR A 152 10.40 -5.73 -2.91
N THR A 153 10.13 -6.81 -3.63
CA THR A 153 8.80 -7.42 -3.70
C THR A 153 8.82 -8.89 -3.32
N GLU A 154 7.76 -9.34 -2.65
CA GLU A 154 7.57 -10.73 -2.26
C GLU A 154 6.09 -11.09 -2.38
N LEU A 155 5.79 -12.25 -2.97
CA LEU A 155 4.46 -12.83 -2.92
C LEU A 155 4.45 -13.87 -1.79
N ARG A 156 3.67 -13.58 -0.75
CA ARG A 156 3.41 -14.51 0.36
C ARG A 156 2.13 -15.28 0.12
#